data_AF-A0ABF7QNS9-F1
#
_entry.id   AF-A0ABF7QNS9-F1
#
_cell.length_a   1.000
_cell.length_b   1.000
_cell.length_c   1.000
_cell.angle_alpha   90.00
_cell.angle_beta   90.00
_cell.angle_gamma   90.00
#
_symmetry.space_group_name_H-M   'P 1'
#
loop_
_entity.id
_entity.type
_entity.pdbx_description
1 polymer ?
#
loop_
_entity_poly.entity_id
_entity_poly.type
_entity_poly.pdbx_seq_one_letter_code
_entity_poly.pdbx_strand_id
1 'polypeptide(L)'
;MLRTLTGLFGLLLLSFLISPALAADNLCPQRETILAFSDIVLADRTGLPPLIARHYGAEAAFLKIRYSELSDGEIRGLLQTLLASNVSGADDLAYAWRIQRDGYEATIAALGQEPFDRLVTTLGPSAIRALLLGEQGPDILTERLSIIAARARNNPFGPFGNAPSSIAAAIIDQPDALKEKVVLAAEAQGLSSVAALVAASENNPQAWNAFRTRNKNIQISRLVIIYASEMRAMVGNPGIELRDRYTTGEESRVHSVKMASAFEPEQDFLTRLMENTGRFRALERAARTLLQQIQSGAIKRNGSMDTAWLFAYRSATYFLGREQVESFLDISPYSGRRYVRSSGAFMLRDVIDRLLVIEALQPYLTAKEAASPPWPLGVSVKIKADWSRWTEMATRVRDGTVSTDLAVNAATFDMVTELLLAKGDLPALRLYVDQAPTREARVSVANDFAVRLDRACAAYLYHPTEAATLQGQPIFKFDTK
;
A
#
# COMPACT_ATOMS: atom_id res chain seq x y z
N MET A 1 -5.92 -42.65 -54.50
CA MET A 1 -4.66 -41.98 -54.92
C MET A 1 -4.43 -40.83 -53.94
N LEU A 2 -3.83 -41.05 -52.76
CA LEU A 2 -2.40 -41.27 -52.45
C LEU A 2 -1.50 -40.07 -52.80
N ARG A 3 -1.18 -39.24 -51.79
CA ARG A 3 0.17 -38.82 -51.32
C ARG A 3 0.02 -37.59 -50.40
N THR A 4 0.05 -37.70 -49.08
CA THR A 4 1.23 -37.77 -48.17
C THR A 4 2.25 -36.65 -48.37
N LEU A 5 2.24 -35.66 -47.46
CA LEU A 5 3.41 -34.93 -46.99
C LEU A 5 3.15 -34.48 -45.53
N THR A 6 3.44 -35.40 -44.62
CA THR A 6 3.74 -35.13 -43.22
C THR A 6 5.17 -34.60 -43.12
N GLY A 7 5.39 -33.52 -42.40
CA GLY A 7 6.72 -32.98 -42.12
C GLY A 7 6.72 -32.12 -40.86
N LEU A 8 7.05 -32.74 -39.73
CA LEU A 8 7.58 -32.20 -38.48
C LEU A 8 7.41 -30.69 -38.21
N PHE A 9 6.51 -30.34 -37.28
CA PHE A 9 6.76 -29.24 -36.35
C PHE A 9 6.82 -29.83 -34.93
N GLY A 10 8.06 -30.08 -34.50
CA GLY A 10 8.36 -30.57 -33.16
C GLY A 10 8.19 -29.47 -32.11
N LEU A 11 7.58 -29.86 -31.00
CA LEU A 11 8.04 -29.59 -29.63
C LEU A 11 9.33 -28.74 -29.52
N LEU A 12 9.17 -27.44 -29.20
CA LEU A 12 10.12 -26.52 -28.54
C LEU A 12 9.49 -25.11 -28.66
N LEU A 13 8.75 -24.59 -27.68
CA LEU A 13 9.29 -23.82 -26.56
C LEU A 13 8.19 -23.71 -25.47
N LEU A 14 8.15 -24.71 -24.61
CA LEU A 14 7.54 -24.64 -23.29
C LEU A 14 8.66 -24.25 -22.33
N SER A 15 9.03 -22.97 -22.33
CA SER A 15 10.03 -22.44 -21.41
C SER A 15 9.96 -20.90 -21.36
N PHE A 16 9.84 -20.39 -20.13
CA PHE A 16 9.92 -18.98 -19.71
C PHE A 16 8.64 -18.12 -19.81
N LEU A 17 7.64 -18.47 -18.99
CA LEU A 17 6.77 -17.48 -18.33
C LEU A 17 6.97 -17.53 -16.81
N ILE A 18 8.23 -17.58 -16.39
CA ILE A 18 8.66 -17.02 -15.12
C ILE A 18 9.60 -15.92 -15.56
N SER A 19 9.07 -14.74 -15.87
CA SER A 19 9.90 -13.54 -15.84
C SER A 19 10.16 -13.31 -14.35
N PRO A 20 11.37 -13.61 -13.86
CA PRO A 20 11.70 -13.28 -12.49
C PRO A 20 11.77 -11.76 -12.44
N ALA A 21 11.39 -11.19 -11.30
CA ALA A 21 11.50 -9.77 -11.03
C ALA A 21 12.93 -9.20 -11.22
N LEU A 22 13.93 -10.06 -11.51
CA LEU A 22 15.36 -9.81 -11.76
C LEU A 22 15.72 -8.74 -12.81
N ALA A 23 14.74 -8.10 -13.46
CA ALA A 23 14.96 -7.01 -14.40
C ALA A 23 14.56 -5.62 -13.84
N ALA A 24 13.90 -5.52 -12.68
CA ALA A 24 13.27 -4.26 -12.26
C ALA A 24 14.26 -3.18 -11.76
N ASP A 25 15.36 -3.56 -11.10
CA ASP A 25 16.28 -2.59 -10.46
C ASP A 25 17.14 -1.76 -11.43
N ASN A 26 17.50 -2.32 -12.58
CA ASN A 26 18.24 -1.62 -13.64
C ASN A 26 17.33 -1.00 -14.71
N LEU A 27 16.02 -1.27 -14.67
CA LEU A 27 15.04 -0.74 -15.63
C LEU A 27 14.23 0.42 -15.06
N CYS A 28 14.41 0.80 -13.78
CA CYS A 28 13.64 1.88 -13.22
C CYS A 28 14.15 3.26 -13.65
N PRO A 29 13.45 4.00 -14.54
CA PRO A 29 13.96 5.26 -15.07
C PRO A 29 14.02 6.37 -14.00
N GLN A 30 13.30 6.15 -12.89
CA GLN A 30 13.13 7.11 -11.81
C GLN A 30 14.11 6.87 -10.64
N ARG A 31 15.01 5.89 -10.76
CA ARG A 31 15.96 5.46 -9.72
C ARG A 31 16.72 6.65 -9.11
N GLU A 32 17.27 7.52 -9.94
CA GLU A 32 18.08 8.67 -9.48
C GLU A 32 17.24 9.64 -8.63
N THR A 33 15.99 9.89 -9.01
CA THR A 33 15.07 10.76 -8.26
C THR A 33 14.61 10.10 -6.95
N ILE A 34 14.32 8.80 -6.96
CA ILE A 34 13.96 8.04 -5.75
C ILE A 34 15.10 8.10 -4.73
N LEU A 35 16.34 7.89 -5.17
CA LEU A 35 17.52 7.97 -4.29
C LEU A 35 17.73 9.38 -3.76
N ALA A 36 17.67 10.41 -4.61
CA ALA A 36 17.83 11.80 -4.17
C ALA A 36 16.78 12.20 -3.12
N PHE A 37 15.52 11.81 -3.30
CA PHE A 37 14.48 12.05 -2.31
C PHE A 37 14.66 11.24 -1.03
N SER A 38 15.09 9.98 -1.14
CA SER A 38 15.42 9.16 0.02
C SER A 38 16.55 9.80 0.84
N ASP A 39 17.57 10.34 0.18
CA ASP A 39 18.68 11.04 0.82
C ASP A 39 18.23 12.33 1.52
N ILE A 40 17.38 13.13 0.88
CA ILE A 40 16.77 14.32 1.51
C ILE A 40 16.02 13.93 2.77
N VAL A 41 15.17 12.90 2.73
CA VAL A 41 14.41 12.45 3.91
C VAL A 41 15.35 12.03 5.04
N LEU A 42 16.37 11.22 4.74
CA LEU A 42 17.29 10.68 5.73
C LEU A 42 18.18 11.75 6.37
N ALA A 43 18.62 12.75 5.60
CA ALA A 43 19.44 13.85 6.08
C ALA A 43 18.60 14.88 6.86
N ASP A 44 17.53 15.39 6.25
CA ASP A 44 16.81 16.56 6.74
C ASP A 44 15.86 16.25 7.90
N ARG A 45 15.42 14.99 8.06
CA ARG A 45 14.53 14.60 9.18
C ARG A 45 15.12 14.94 10.55
N THR A 46 16.45 14.98 10.66
CA THR A 46 17.15 15.25 11.93
C THR A 46 17.00 16.71 12.39
N GLY A 47 16.68 17.62 11.47
CA GLY A 47 16.37 19.02 11.76
C GLY A 47 14.92 19.28 12.14
N LEU A 48 14.03 18.27 12.10
CA LEU A 48 12.62 18.41 12.46
C LEU A 48 12.39 18.23 13.97
N PRO A 49 11.27 18.76 14.52
CA PRO A 49 10.88 18.45 15.89
C PRO A 49 10.80 16.93 16.12
N PRO A 50 11.24 16.40 17.28
CA PRO A 50 11.42 14.96 17.47
C PRO A 50 10.19 14.10 17.16
N LEU A 51 8.99 14.54 17.51
CA LEU A 51 7.76 13.80 17.22
C LEU A 51 7.49 13.70 15.71
N ILE A 52 7.74 14.76 14.97
CA ILE A 52 7.58 14.79 13.51
C ILE A 52 8.68 13.95 12.85
N ALA A 53 9.93 14.11 13.30
CA ALA A 53 11.08 13.36 12.78
C ALA A 53 10.91 11.84 12.84
N ARG A 54 10.17 11.32 13.84
CA ARG A 54 9.89 9.88 13.99
C ARG A 54 8.98 9.32 12.90
N HIS A 55 8.20 10.15 12.20
CA HIS A 55 7.29 9.69 11.15
C HIS A 55 8.00 9.45 9.81
N TYR A 56 9.26 9.87 9.67
CA TYR A 56 10.00 9.81 8.41
C TYR A 56 11.29 8.99 8.56
N GLY A 57 11.60 8.20 7.53
CA GLY A 57 12.92 7.57 7.36
C GLY A 57 12.88 6.06 7.10
N ALA A 58 11.86 5.33 7.55
CA ALA A 58 11.81 3.88 7.30
C ALA A 58 11.60 3.56 5.81
N GLU A 59 10.62 4.19 5.15
CA GLU A 59 10.41 4.02 3.71
C GLU A 59 11.60 4.52 2.89
N ALA A 60 12.14 5.70 3.21
CA ALA A 60 13.32 6.25 2.54
C ALA A 60 14.55 5.35 2.70
N ALA A 61 14.79 4.79 3.89
CA ALA A 61 15.88 3.85 4.10
C ALA A 61 15.68 2.56 3.32
N PHE A 62 14.47 2.00 3.32
CA PHE A 62 14.16 0.83 2.52
C PHE A 62 14.42 1.09 1.03
N LEU A 63 13.89 2.18 0.47
CA LEU A 63 14.11 2.55 -0.93
C LEU A 63 15.60 2.79 -1.22
N LYS A 64 16.34 3.43 -0.31
CA LYS A 64 17.79 3.58 -0.47
C LYS A 64 18.49 2.21 -0.52
N ILE A 65 18.16 1.29 0.38
CA ILE A 65 18.71 -0.07 0.39
C ILE A 65 18.37 -0.83 -0.90
N ARG A 66 17.15 -0.64 -1.44
CA ARG A 66 16.68 -1.31 -2.67
C ARG A 66 17.34 -0.76 -3.93
N TYR A 67 17.42 0.56 -4.05
CA TYR A 67 17.83 1.24 -5.29
C TYR A 67 19.33 1.63 -5.32
N SER A 68 20.10 1.42 -4.25
CA SER A 68 21.54 1.70 -4.23
C SER A 68 22.38 0.48 -3.84
N GLU A 69 23.64 0.48 -4.23
CA GLU A 69 24.59 -0.60 -3.94
C GLU A 69 25.28 -0.39 -2.57
N LEU A 70 24.49 -0.33 -1.49
CA LEU A 70 25.05 -0.23 -0.14
C LEU A 70 25.68 -1.56 0.29
N SER A 71 26.84 -1.48 0.92
CA SER A 71 27.44 -2.61 1.63
C SER A 71 26.63 -2.98 2.87
N ASP A 72 26.75 -4.23 3.34
CA ASP A 72 26.10 -4.68 4.57
C ASP A 72 26.44 -3.79 5.79
N GLY A 73 27.67 -3.25 5.84
CA GLY A 73 28.10 -2.33 6.89
C GLY A 73 27.34 -1.01 6.86
N GLU A 74 27.18 -0.42 5.68
CA GLU A 74 26.41 0.81 5.49
C GLU A 74 24.92 0.61 5.81
N ILE A 75 24.34 -0.52 5.41
CA ILE A 75 22.95 -0.85 5.71
C ILE A 75 22.76 -1.02 7.23
N ARG A 76 23.64 -1.76 7.91
CA ARG A 76 23.58 -1.91 9.38
C ARG A 76 23.69 -0.57 10.09
N GLY A 77 24.62 0.29 9.65
CA GLY A 77 24.80 1.63 10.19
C GLY A 77 23.54 2.48 10.04
N LEU A 78 22.98 2.52 8.83
CA LEU A 78 21.73 3.22 8.53
C LEU A 78 20.58 2.76 9.44
N LEU A 79 20.34 1.45 9.52
CA LEU A 79 19.28 0.87 10.34
C LEU A 79 19.47 1.16 11.83
N GLN A 80 20.71 1.07 12.33
CA GLN A 80 21.02 1.39 13.73
C GLN A 80 20.76 2.86 14.06
N THR A 81 21.08 3.79 13.14
CA THR A 81 20.77 5.21 13.32
C THR A 81 19.27 5.46 13.43
N LEU A 82 18.45 4.78 12.62
CA LEU A 82 16.98 4.92 12.67
C LEU A 82 16.39 4.34 13.97
N LEU A 83 16.88 3.17 14.40
CA LEU A 83 16.50 2.55 15.67
C LEU A 83 16.84 3.47 16.87
N ALA A 84 18.06 4.00 16.91
CA ALA A 84 18.49 4.93 17.96
C ALA A 84 17.67 6.24 17.96
N SER A 85 17.16 6.64 16.79
CA SER A 85 16.28 7.80 16.65
C SER A 85 14.81 7.51 16.96
N ASN A 86 14.45 6.27 17.28
CA ASN A 86 13.08 5.79 17.49
C ASN A 86 12.14 6.12 16.31
N VAL A 87 12.64 5.96 15.07
CA VAL A 87 11.84 6.15 13.85
C VAL A 87 10.77 5.06 13.77
N SER A 88 9.53 5.45 13.49
CA SER A 88 8.39 4.55 13.35
C SER A 88 8.64 3.57 12.20
N GLY A 89 8.48 2.27 12.48
CA GLY A 89 8.71 1.18 11.50
C GLY A 89 10.18 0.84 11.26
N ALA A 90 11.13 1.52 11.91
CA ALA A 90 12.56 1.19 11.78
C ALA A 90 12.92 -0.16 12.41
N ASP A 91 12.19 -0.56 13.46
CA ASP A 91 12.26 -1.88 14.06
C ASP A 91 11.80 -2.96 13.07
N ASP A 92 10.60 -2.83 12.50
CA ASP A 92 10.09 -3.78 11.51
C ASP A 92 11.03 -3.91 10.29
N LEU A 93 11.52 -2.78 9.77
CA LEU A 93 12.52 -2.74 8.70
C LEU A 93 13.83 -3.45 9.07
N ALA A 94 14.38 -3.15 10.26
CA ALA A 94 15.66 -3.69 10.68
C ALA A 94 15.60 -5.20 10.93
N TYR A 95 14.53 -5.68 11.56
CA TYR A 95 14.30 -7.12 11.72
C TYR A 95 14.08 -7.80 10.37
N ALA A 96 13.27 -7.23 9.48
CA ALA A 96 13.04 -7.81 8.15
C ALA A 96 14.34 -7.98 7.35
N TRP A 97 15.17 -6.93 7.30
CA TRP A 97 16.46 -7.01 6.59
C TRP A 97 17.41 -8.02 7.22
N ARG A 98 17.56 -8.00 8.54
CA ARG A 98 18.48 -8.92 9.24
C ARG A 98 18.02 -10.37 9.18
N ILE A 99 16.72 -10.66 9.31
CA ILE A 99 16.21 -12.04 9.19
C ILE A 99 16.50 -12.57 7.79
N GLN A 100 16.25 -11.76 6.75
CA GLN A 100 16.53 -12.16 5.37
C GLN A 100 18.04 -12.34 5.11
N ARG A 101 18.89 -11.51 5.73
CA ARG A 101 20.33 -11.48 5.46
C ARG A 101 21.13 -12.48 6.31
N ASP A 102 20.86 -12.50 7.61
CA ASP A 102 21.64 -13.20 8.65
C ASP A 102 20.89 -14.43 9.21
N GLY A 103 19.59 -14.55 8.96
CA GLY A 103 18.72 -15.54 9.58
C GLY A 103 18.14 -15.10 10.93
N TYR A 104 17.12 -15.83 11.39
CA TYR A 104 16.37 -15.51 12.61
C TYR A 104 17.25 -15.50 13.86
N GLU A 105 17.99 -16.58 14.14
CA GLU A 105 18.79 -16.72 15.36
C GLU A 105 19.85 -15.61 15.52
N ALA A 106 20.60 -15.32 14.44
CA ALA A 106 21.57 -14.25 14.45
C ALA A 106 20.93 -12.87 14.64
N THR A 107 19.72 -12.67 14.09
CA THR A 107 18.97 -11.43 14.29
C THR A 107 18.53 -11.26 15.74
N ILE A 108 18.01 -12.32 16.36
CA ILE A 108 17.58 -12.31 17.76
C ILE A 108 18.77 -12.07 18.69
N ALA A 109 19.92 -12.70 18.43
CA ALA A 109 21.14 -12.45 19.19
C ALA A 109 21.59 -10.98 19.11
N ALA A 110 21.34 -10.32 17.97
CA ALA A 110 21.84 -8.98 17.71
C ALA A 110 20.85 -7.83 18.03
N LEU A 111 19.53 -8.06 17.98
CA LEU A 111 18.50 -7.06 18.26
C LEU A 111 17.62 -7.38 19.48
N GLY A 112 17.64 -8.64 19.95
CA GLY A 112 16.87 -9.11 21.09
C GLY A 112 15.56 -9.82 20.71
N GLN A 113 15.13 -10.73 21.58
CA GLN A 113 13.87 -11.48 21.42
C GLN A 113 12.64 -10.67 21.82
N GLU A 114 12.72 -9.90 22.90
CA GLU A 114 11.58 -9.16 23.43
C GLU A 114 11.07 -8.08 22.45
N PRO A 115 11.93 -7.29 21.77
CA PRO A 115 11.44 -6.36 20.74
C PRO A 115 10.84 -7.10 19.52
N PHE A 116 11.37 -8.28 19.15
CA PHE A 116 10.78 -9.10 18.10
C PHE A 116 9.37 -9.60 18.47
N ASP A 117 9.20 -10.12 19.69
CA ASP A 117 7.87 -10.56 20.17
C ASP A 117 6.88 -9.39 20.18
N ARG A 118 7.33 -8.18 20.55
CA ARG A 118 6.51 -6.96 20.44
C ARG A 118 6.12 -6.71 18.99
N LEU A 119 7.04 -6.70 18.04
CA LEU A 119 6.72 -6.54 16.62
C LEU A 119 5.67 -7.55 16.14
N VAL A 120 5.83 -8.82 16.47
CA VAL A 120 4.88 -9.88 16.08
C VAL A 120 3.48 -9.63 16.66
N THR A 121 3.39 -9.08 17.88
CA THR A 121 2.10 -8.75 18.52
C THR A 121 1.52 -7.41 18.09
N THR A 122 2.36 -6.44 17.71
CA THR A 122 1.96 -5.10 17.27
C THR A 122 1.91 -4.96 15.76
N LEU A 123 1.86 -6.07 15.03
CA LEU A 123 1.68 -6.10 13.57
C LEU A 123 2.92 -5.56 12.81
N GLY A 124 4.10 -6.13 13.00
CA GLY A 124 5.27 -5.90 12.15
C GLY A 124 5.25 -6.82 10.91
N PRO A 125 4.56 -6.44 9.81
CA PRO A 125 4.35 -7.35 8.68
C PRO A 125 5.65 -7.72 7.97
N SER A 126 6.65 -6.83 7.97
CA SER A 126 7.90 -7.05 7.24
C SER A 126 8.77 -8.09 7.93
N ALA A 127 8.91 -8.00 9.25
CA ALA A 127 9.64 -8.98 10.05
C ALA A 127 8.93 -10.34 10.05
N ILE A 128 7.60 -10.35 10.13
CA ILE A 128 6.79 -11.57 10.00
C ILE A 128 7.02 -12.22 8.62
N ARG A 129 6.94 -11.43 7.54
CA ARG A 129 7.21 -11.92 6.18
C ARG A 129 8.60 -12.52 6.08
N ALA A 130 9.64 -11.79 6.49
CA ALA A 130 11.02 -12.25 6.40
C ALA A 130 11.24 -13.57 7.16
N LEU A 131 10.63 -13.71 8.34
CA LEU A 131 10.66 -14.97 9.08
C LEU A 131 9.97 -16.10 8.31
N LEU A 132 8.74 -15.88 7.85
CA LEU A 132 7.93 -16.89 7.16
C LEU A 132 8.54 -17.40 5.85
N LEU A 133 9.35 -16.57 5.18
CA LEU A 133 10.06 -16.97 3.96
C LEU A 133 11.30 -17.82 4.23
N GLY A 134 11.75 -17.91 5.48
CA GLY A 134 12.76 -18.89 5.90
C GLY A 134 12.20 -20.32 5.92
N GLU A 135 13.07 -21.31 5.71
CA GLU A 135 12.67 -22.73 5.61
C GLU A 135 11.89 -23.24 6.84
N GLN A 136 12.35 -22.88 8.05
CA GLN A 136 11.71 -23.21 9.34
C GLN A 136 10.80 -22.10 9.85
N GLY A 137 10.61 -21.05 9.05
CA GLY A 137 9.88 -19.84 9.42
C GLY A 137 8.47 -20.07 9.96
N PRO A 138 7.62 -20.85 9.26
CA PRO A 138 6.27 -21.17 9.72
C PRO A 138 6.24 -21.83 11.10
N ASP A 139 7.13 -22.79 11.37
CA ASP A 139 7.19 -23.51 12.64
C ASP A 139 7.66 -22.57 13.76
N ILE A 140 8.75 -21.81 13.53
CA ILE A 140 9.27 -20.84 14.48
C ILE A 140 8.19 -19.80 14.84
N LEU A 141 7.56 -19.18 13.83
CA LEU A 141 6.56 -18.14 14.09
C LEU A 141 5.38 -18.70 14.91
N THR A 142 4.86 -19.87 14.54
CA THR A 142 3.69 -20.44 15.21
C THR A 142 4.00 -20.92 16.62
N GLU A 143 5.19 -21.45 16.88
CA GLU A 143 5.67 -21.75 18.24
C GLU A 143 5.79 -20.47 19.08
N ARG A 144 6.38 -19.39 18.56
CA ARG A 144 6.47 -18.10 19.26
C ARG A 144 5.08 -17.55 19.59
N LEU A 145 4.16 -17.58 18.62
CA LEU A 145 2.78 -17.14 18.80
C LEU A 145 2.05 -17.96 19.86
N SER A 146 2.26 -19.28 19.93
CA SER A 146 1.63 -20.12 20.95
C SER A 146 2.11 -19.77 22.37
N ILE A 147 3.41 -19.49 22.54
CA ILE A 147 4.00 -19.02 23.80
C ILE A 147 3.39 -17.67 24.22
N ILE A 148 3.28 -16.72 23.29
CA ILE A 148 2.67 -15.41 23.54
C ILE A 148 1.19 -15.56 23.92
N ALA A 149 0.44 -16.39 23.18
CA ALA A 149 -0.96 -16.66 23.44
C ALA A 149 -1.20 -17.22 24.85
N ALA A 150 -0.32 -18.12 25.31
CA ALA A 150 -0.38 -18.68 26.65
C ALA A 150 -0.15 -17.62 27.73
N ARG A 151 0.81 -16.70 27.54
CA ARG A 151 1.12 -15.62 28.50
C ARG A 151 0.00 -14.59 28.62
N ALA A 152 -0.72 -14.30 27.54
CA ALA A 152 -1.75 -13.26 27.50
C ALA A 152 -3.12 -13.69 28.05
N ARG A 153 -3.33 -14.94 28.48
CA ARG A 153 -4.58 -15.37 29.15
C ARG A 153 -4.88 -14.58 30.44
N ASN A 154 -3.91 -13.81 30.96
CA ASN A 154 -4.05 -12.92 32.10
C ASN A 154 -4.35 -11.44 31.73
N ASN A 155 -4.57 -11.11 30.45
CA ASN A 155 -4.82 -9.74 29.97
C ASN A 155 -6.21 -9.61 29.30
N PRO A 156 -7.12 -8.74 29.79
CA PRO A 156 -8.50 -8.62 29.29
C PRO A 156 -8.65 -8.11 27.85
N PHE A 157 -7.58 -7.66 27.20
CA PHE A 157 -7.61 -7.21 25.80
C PHE A 157 -7.29 -8.30 24.77
N GLY A 158 -6.97 -9.53 25.21
CA GLY A 158 -6.56 -10.64 24.33
C GLY A 158 -5.17 -10.43 23.68
N PRO A 159 -4.39 -11.49 23.39
CA PRO A 159 -3.02 -11.36 22.89
C PRO A 159 -2.89 -10.74 21.49
N PHE A 160 -3.94 -10.82 20.68
CA PHE A 160 -3.86 -10.59 19.25
C PHE A 160 -5.12 -9.85 18.77
N GLY A 161 -5.18 -8.53 18.93
CA GLY A 161 -6.30 -7.74 18.41
C GLY A 161 -6.53 -7.99 16.91
N ASN A 162 -5.44 -7.98 16.12
CA ASN A 162 -5.45 -8.17 14.65
C ASN A 162 -4.29 -9.04 14.10
N ALA A 163 -3.45 -9.66 14.94
CA ALA A 163 -2.22 -10.34 14.47
C ALA A 163 -2.44 -11.44 13.40
N PRO A 164 -3.50 -12.27 13.48
CA PRO A 164 -3.81 -13.22 12.41
C PRO A 164 -4.00 -12.57 11.03
N SER A 165 -4.62 -11.39 10.98
CA SER A 165 -4.84 -10.66 9.72
C SER A 165 -3.53 -10.12 9.16
N SER A 166 -2.61 -9.69 10.03
CA SER A 166 -1.29 -9.22 9.61
C SER A 166 -0.40 -10.33 9.07
N ILE A 167 -0.48 -11.54 9.63
CA ILE A 167 0.23 -12.70 9.08
C ILE A 167 -0.29 -13.01 7.67
N ALA A 168 -1.61 -13.09 7.50
CA ALA A 168 -2.21 -13.35 6.19
C ALA A 168 -1.86 -12.25 5.16
N ALA A 169 -1.89 -10.97 5.57
CA ALA A 169 -1.50 -9.84 4.72
C ALA A 169 0.00 -9.85 4.35
N ALA A 170 0.88 -10.19 5.30
CA ALA A 170 2.33 -10.23 5.11
C ALA A 170 2.79 -11.18 3.99
N ILE A 171 2.02 -12.25 3.74
CA ILE A 171 2.30 -13.27 2.72
C ILE A 171 1.19 -13.38 1.68
N ILE A 172 0.34 -12.36 1.52
CA ILE A 172 -0.83 -12.44 0.64
C ILE A 172 -0.46 -12.66 -0.84
N ASP A 173 0.68 -12.10 -1.25
CA ASP A 173 1.25 -12.23 -2.59
C ASP A 173 2.09 -13.51 -2.78
N GLN A 174 2.27 -14.33 -1.74
CA GLN A 174 3.06 -15.55 -1.79
C GLN A 174 2.27 -16.75 -2.37
N PRO A 175 2.97 -17.78 -2.90
CA PRO A 175 2.33 -19.00 -3.39
C PRO A 175 1.50 -19.72 -2.33
N ASP A 176 0.40 -20.34 -2.75
CA ASP A 176 -0.50 -21.08 -1.87
C ASP A 176 0.22 -22.20 -1.10
N ALA A 177 1.26 -22.82 -1.68
CA ALA A 177 2.06 -23.83 -1.00
C ALA A 177 2.76 -23.31 0.27
N LEU A 178 3.20 -22.05 0.31
CA LEU A 178 3.74 -21.45 1.53
C LEU A 178 2.63 -21.20 2.54
N LYS A 179 1.50 -20.63 2.09
CA LYS A 179 0.34 -20.36 2.94
C LYS A 179 -0.18 -21.64 3.58
N GLU A 180 -0.27 -22.74 2.84
CA GLU A 180 -0.67 -24.05 3.35
C GLU A 180 0.29 -24.56 4.43
N LYS A 181 1.61 -24.42 4.27
CA LYS A 181 2.58 -24.74 5.33
C LYS A 181 2.32 -23.95 6.61
N VAL A 182 2.06 -22.65 6.49
CA VAL A 182 1.71 -21.79 7.65
C VAL A 182 0.40 -22.22 8.29
N VAL A 183 -0.61 -22.59 7.50
CA VAL A 183 -1.89 -23.12 7.99
C VAL A 183 -1.66 -24.39 8.81
N LEU A 184 -0.91 -25.36 8.27
CA LEU A 184 -0.65 -26.63 8.94
C LEU A 184 0.17 -26.45 10.23
N ALA A 185 1.19 -25.58 10.21
CA ALA A 185 1.97 -25.25 11.40
C ALA A 185 1.10 -24.58 12.49
N ALA A 186 0.22 -23.64 12.08
CA ALA A 186 -0.71 -22.99 12.99
C ALA A 186 -1.74 -23.97 13.58
N GLU A 187 -2.26 -24.91 12.78
CA GLU A 187 -3.15 -25.99 13.23
C GLU A 187 -2.46 -26.87 14.28
N ALA A 188 -1.20 -27.26 14.05
CA ALA A 188 -0.41 -28.06 14.99
C ALA A 188 -0.19 -27.36 16.34
N GLN A 189 -0.12 -26.03 16.34
CA GLN A 189 0.04 -25.20 17.55
C GLN A 189 -1.29 -24.74 18.16
N GLY A 190 -2.44 -25.17 17.63
CA GLY A 190 -3.77 -24.78 18.12
C GLY A 190 -4.16 -23.32 17.81
N LEU A 191 -3.46 -22.67 16.87
CA LEU A 191 -3.67 -21.27 16.47
C LEU A 191 -4.74 -21.16 15.37
N SER A 192 -5.97 -21.59 15.70
CA SER A 192 -7.08 -21.70 14.72
C SER A 192 -7.41 -20.40 13.97
N SER A 193 -7.29 -19.24 14.60
CA SER A 193 -7.52 -17.94 13.92
C SER A 193 -6.44 -17.63 12.87
N VAL A 194 -5.17 -17.97 13.13
CA VAL A 194 -4.07 -17.80 12.17
C VAL A 194 -4.29 -18.75 10.99
N ALA A 195 -4.54 -20.02 11.26
CA ALA A 195 -4.85 -21.02 10.24
C ALA A 195 -6.05 -20.59 9.37
N ALA A 196 -7.13 -20.09 9.98
CA ALA A 196 -8.32 -19.63 9.27
C ALA A 196 -8.02 -18.48 8.30
N LEU A 197 -7.35 -17.42 8.76
CA LEU A 197 -7.12 -16.24 7.93
C LEU A 197 -6.08 -16.46 6.84
N VAL A 198 -5.05 -17.28 7.10
CA VAL A 198 -4.07 -17.65 6.08
C VAL A 198 -4.69 -18.56 5.01
N ALA A 199 -5.51 -19.55 5.40
CA ALA A 199 -6.25 -20.37 4.43
C ALA A 199 -7.24 -19.53 3.60
N ALA A 200 -7.81 -18.48 4.20
CA ALA A 200 -8.70 -17.56 3.52
C ALA A 200 -7.98 -16.65 2.51
N SER A 201 -6.68 -16.42 2.68
CA SER A 201 -5.86 -15.62 1.75
C SER A 201 -5.18 -16.45 0.65
N GLU A 202 -5.44 -17.75 0.55
CA GLU A 202 -5.00 -18.56 -0.58
C GLU A 202 -5.75 -18.19 -1.87
N ASN A 203 -5.06 -18.22 -3.00
CA ASN A 203 -5.68 -18.00 -4.31
C ASN A 203 -6.64 -19.14 -4.65
N ASN A 204 -6.33 -20.37 -4.22
CA ASN A 204 -7.22 -21.51 -4.35
C ASN A 204 -8.56 -21.30 -3.61
N PRO A 205 -9.70 -21.20 -4.31
CA PRO A 205 -10.99 -20.95 -3.67
C PRO A 205 -11.42 -22.04 -2.67
N GLN A 206 -10.87 -23.26 -2.80
CA GLN A 206 -11.21 -24.41 -1.95
C GLN A 206 -10.42 -24.48 -0.63
N ALA A 207 -9.36 -23.68 -0.46
CA ALA A 207 -8.50 -23.70 0.72
C ALA A 207 -9.29 -23.52 2.04
N TRP A 208 -10.21 -22.57 2.06
CA TRP A 208 -11.11 -22.34 3.20
C TRP A 208 -11.93 -23.60 3.54
N ASN A 209 -12.49 -24.28 2.54
CA ASN A 209 -13.29 -25.49 2.76
C ASN A 209 -12.42 -26.64 3.28
N ALA A 210 -11.19 -26.78 2.79
CA ALA A 210 -10.22 -27.74 3.30
C ALA A 210 -9.89 -27.48 4.78
N PHE A 211 -9.59 -26.22 5.13
CA PHE A 211 -9.40 -25.79 6.52
C PHE A 211 -10.62 -26.13 7.40
N ARG A 212 -11.84 -25.78 6.95
CA ARG A 212 -13.07 -26.08 7.69
C ARG A 212 -13.31 -27.58 7.87
N THR A 213 -12.90 -28.40 6.91
CA THR A 213 -13.03 -29.86 6.99
C THR A 213 -12.07 -30.45 8.03
N ARG A 214 -10.81 -30.02 8.03
CA ARG A 214 -9.82 -30.44 9.04
C ARG A 214 -10.19 -29.99 10.45
N ASN A 215 -10.78 -28.80 10.57
CA ASN A 215 -11.12 -28.16 11.84
C ASN A 215 -12.62 -28.19 12.17
N LYS A 216 -13.36 -29.21 11.71
CA LYS A 216 -14.83 -29.29 11.82
C LYS A 216 -15.37 -29.19 13.26
N ASN A 217 -14.55 -29.53 14.25
CA ASN A 217 -14.91 -29.52 15.67
C ASN A 217 -14.46 -28.23 16.39
N ILE A 218 -13.75 -27.34 15.70
CA ILE A 218 -13.29 -26.07 16.28
C ILE A 218 -14.33 -24.99 16.02
N GLN A 219 -14.80 -24.35 17.09
CA GLN A 219 -15.67 -23.19 16.97
C GLN A 219 -14.85 -21.97 16.54
N ILE A 220 -15.03 -21.56 15.28
CA ILE A 220 -14.46 -20.32 14.76
C ILE A 220 -15.42 -19.17 15.10
N SER A 221 -14.90 -18.12 15.75
CA SER A 221 -15.71 -16.97 16.12
C SER A 221 -16.25 -16.25 14.88
N ARG A 222 -17.42 -15.61 15.00
CA ARG A 222 -18.03 -14.84 13.92
C ARG A 222 -17.08 -13.77 13.36
N LEU A 223 -16.32 -13.11 14.24
CA LEU A 223 -15.36 -12.08 13.84
C LEU A 223 -14.27 -12.65 12.92
N VAL A 224 -13.74 -13.85 13.20
CA VAL A 224 -12.77 -14.50 12.32
C VAL A 224 -13.39 -14.87 10.97
N ILE A 225 -14.68 -15.26 10.92
CA ILE A 225 -15.35 -15.53 9.64
C ILE A 225 -15.50 -14.24 8.81
N ILE A 226 -15.82 -13.11 9.45
CA ILE A 226 -15.88 -11.80 8.78
C ILE A 226 -14.51 -11.48 8.18
N TYR A 227 -13.44 -11.50 8.97
CA TYR A 227 -12.08 -11.24 8.50
C TYR A 227 -11.60 -12.25 7.45
N ALA A 228 -12.00 -13.52 7.53
CA ALA A 228 -11.72 -14.50 6.50
C ALA A 228 -12.41 -14.15 5.18
N SER A 229 -13.66 -13.66 5.23
CA SER A 229 -14.34 -13.18 4.03
C SER A 229 -13.63 -11.96 3.44
N GLU A 230 -13.09 -11.08 4.28
CA GLU A 230 -12.24 -9.97 3.82
C GLU A 230 -11.00 -10.50 3.12
N MET A 231 -10.22 -11.38 3.75
CA MET A 231 -9.02 -11.99 3.13
C MET A 231 -9.32 -12.66 1.79
N ARG A 232 -10.49 -13.30 1.66
CA ARG A 232 -10.93 -13.88 0.38
C ARG A 232 -11.21 -12.82 -0.67
N ALA A 233 -11.79 -11.68 -0.29
CA ALA A 233 -11.99 -10.55 -1.20
C ALA A 233 -10.67 -10.06 -1.80
N MET A 234 -9.61 -10.05 -0.98
CA MET A 234 -8.28 -9.57 -1.36
C MET A 234 -7.62 -10.39 -2.46
N VAL A 235 -7.93 -11.68 -2.51
CA VAL A 235 -7.43 -12.61 -3.53
C VAL A 235 -8.47 -12.93 -4.61
N GLY A 236 -9.58 -12.18 -4.63
CA GLY A 236 -10.63 -12.30 -5.64
C GLY A 236 -11.55 -13.51 -5.48
N ASN A 237 -11.53 -14.16 -4.32
CA ASN A 237 -12.35 -15.32 -4.01
C ASN A 237 -13.76 -14.92 -3.53
N PRO A 238 -14.79 -15.77 -3.75
CA PRO A 238 -16.14 -15.53 -3.24
C PRO A 238 -16.18 -15.39 -1.72
N GLY A 239 -17.08 -14.55 -1.21
CA GLY A 239 -17.28 -14.36 0.23
C GLY A 239 -17.77 -15.60 0.95
N ILE A 240 -17.66 -15.60 2.28
CA ILE A 240 -18.14 -16.69 3.13
C ILE A 240 -19.54 -16.34 3.61
N GLU A 241 -20.52 -17.18 3.29
CA GLU A 241 -21.89 -17.00 3.77
C GLU A 241 -21.98 -17.18 5.29
N LEU A 242 -22.53 -16.18 5.99
CA LEU A 242 -22.87 -16.30 7.40
C LEU A 242 -24.27 -16.95 7.53
N ARG A 243 -24.37 -18.05 8.28
CA ARG A 243 -25.62 -18.84 8.41
C ARG A 243 -26.76 -18.13 9.18
N ASP A 244 -26.51 -16.98 9.80
CA ASP A 244 -27.49 -16.31 10.67
C ASP A 244 -28.14 -15.09 9.98
N ARG A 245 -29.39 -15.32 9.53
CA ARG A 245 -30.50 -14.36 9.30
C ARG A 245 -30.15 -12.88 9.04
N TYR A 246 -29.41 -12.59 7.97
CA TYR A 246 -29.57 -11.35 7.18
C TYR A 246 -29.31 -11.68 5.71
N THR A 247 -30.19 -12.48 5.12
CA THR A 247 -30.20 -12.90 3.71
C THR A 247 -30.67 -11.80 2.76
N THR A 248 -30.26 -10.55 2.99
CA THR A 248 -30.61 -9.37 2.15
C THR A 248 -29.69 -9.20 0.92
N GLY A 249 -28.75 -10.13 0.74
CA GLY A 249 -27.67 -10.03 -0.25
C GLY A 249 -26.65 -8.93 0.08
N GLU A 250 -26.80 -8.22 1.20
CA GLU A 250 -25.91 -7.12 1.60
C GLU A 250 -24.49 -7.60 1.88
N GLU A 251 -24.30 -8.76 2.50
CA GLU A 251 -22.97 -9.33 2.72
C GLU A 251 -22.22 -9.58 1.41
N SER A 252 -22.91 -10.08 0.37
CA SER A 252 -22.32 -10.24 -0.97
C SER A 252 -21.97 -8.89 -1.62
N ARG A 253 -22.72 -7.83 -1.32
CA ARG A 253 -22.43 -6.47 -1.81
C ARG A 253 -21.23 -5.87 -1.10
N VAL A 254 -21.18 -5.98 0.22
CA VAL A 254 -20.04 -5.58 1.05
C VAL A 254 -18.78 -6.29 0.56
N HIS A 255 -18.86 -7.60 0.31
CA HIS A 255 -17.75 -8.38 -0.23
C HIS A 255 -17.27 -7.84 -1.57
N SER A 256 -18.19 -7.51 -2.48
CA SER A 256 -17.84 -6.96 -3.81
C SER A 256 -17.17 -5.59 -3.71
N VAL A 257 -17.60 -4.74 -2.77
CA VAL A 257 -16.95 -3.45 -2.49
C VAL A 257 -15.55 -3.67 -1.95
N LYS A 258 -15.38 -4.56 -0.96
CA LYS A 258 -14.07 -4.91 -0.39
C LYS A 258 -13.10 -5.49 -1.43
N MET A 259 -13.61 -6.27 -2.39
CA MET A 259 -12.81 -6.76 -3.52
C MET A 259 -12.24 -5.61 -4.35
N ALA A 260 -13.01 -4.55 -4.59
CA ALA A 260 -12.53 -3.39 -5.33
C ALA A 260 -11.49 -2.61 -4.52
N SER A 261 -11.79 -2.37 -3.25
CA SER A 261 -10.93 -1.68 -2.30
C SER A 261 -9.60 -2.39 -2.04
N ALA A 262 -9.53 -3.71 -2.20
CA ALA A 262 -8.30 -4.47 -2.12
C ALA A 262 -7.23 -4.03 -3.12
N PHE A 263 -7.64 -3.38 -4.21
CA PHE A 263 -6.77 -2.84 -5.24
C PHE A 263 -6.59 -1.32 -5.16
N GLU A 264 -7.20 -0.67 -4.17
CA GLU A 264 -6.95 0.73 -3.85
C GLU A 264 -5.77 0.82 -2.86
N PRO A 265 -4.65 1.45 -3.24
CA PRO A 265 -3.53 1.67 -2.32
C PRO A 265 -3.82 2.83 -1.34
N GLU A 266 -3.10 2.89 -0.23
CA GLU A 266 -3.14 3.89 0.87
C GLU A 266 -4.46 4.09 1.63
N GLN A 267 -5.57 4.33 0.94
CA GLN A 267 -6.86 4.58 1.58
C GLN A 267 -8.04 4.15 0.69
N ASP A 268 -9.00 3.49 1.34
CA ASP A 268 -10.20 2.94 0.72
C ASP A 268 -11.38 3.87 1.01
N PHE A 269 -11.91 4.48 -0.03
CA PHE A 269 -13.03 5.41 0.10
C PHE A 269 -14.39 4.72 -0.13
N LEU A 270 -14.46 3.68 -0.97
CA LEU A 270 -15.73 3.00 -1.29
C LEU A 270 -16.30 2.27 -0.06
N THR A 271 -15.45 1.58 0.70
CA THR A 271 -15.91 0.90 1.92
C THR A 271 -16.35 1.92 2.97
N ARG A 272 -15.57 2.97 3.19
CA ARG A 272 -15.94 4.02 4.16
C ARG A 272 -17.24 4.74 3.78
N LEU A 273 -17.41 5.05 2.49
CA LEU A 273 -18.64 5.65 1.97
C LEU A 273 -19.83 4.69 2.14
N MET A 274 -19.62 3.39 1.96
CA MET A 274 -20.63 2.35 2.17
C MET A 274 -21.05 2.25 3.64
N GLU A 275 -20.08 2.21 4.55
CA GLU A 275 -20.31 2.15 6.00
C GLU A 275 -21.06 3.40 6.51
N ASN A 276 -20.75 4.58 5.98
CA ASN A 276 -21.40 5.83 6.41
C ASN A 276 -22.80 6.02 5.81
N THR A 277 -23.03 5.62 4.56
CA THR A 277 -24.31 5.88 3.86
C THR A 277 -25.30 4.73 3.93
N GLY A 278 -24.83 3.49 4.16
CA GLY A 278 -25.64 2.28 4.07
C GLY A 278 -26.13 1.98 2.64
N ARG A 279 -25.55 2.60 1.60
CA ARG A 279 -26.04 2.51 0.21
C ARG A 279 -25.38 1.39 -0.59
N PHE A 280 -25.50 0.16 -0.08
CA PHE A 280 -24.81 -1.03 -0.60
C PHE A 280 -24.97 -1.27 -2.11
N ARG A 281 -26.19 -1.16 -2.66
CA ARG A 281 -26.45 -1.43 -4.10
C ARG A 281 -25.84 -0.42 -5.05
N ALA A 282 -25.77 0.86 -4.66
CA ALA A 282 -25.17 1.89 -5.50
C ALA A 282 -23.64 1.71 -5.54
N LEU A 283 -23.05 1.45 -4.38
CA LEU A 283 -21.60 1.33 -4.23
C LEU A 283 -21.06 -0.01 -4.74
N GLU A 284 -21.84 -1.09 -4.68
CA GLU A 284 -21.52 -2.34 -5.38
C GLU A 284 -21.37 -2.12 -6.90
N ARG A 285 -22.26 -1.32 -7.51
CA ARG A 285 -22.17 -1.02 -8.95
C ARG A 285 -20.93 -0.20 -9.28
N ALA A 286 -20.58 0.78 -8.44
CA ALA A 286 -19.33 1.53 -8.56
C ALA A 286 -18.10 0.61 -8.45
N ALA A 287 -18.07 -0.24 -7.41
CA ALA A 287 -17.00 -1.21 -7.16
C ALA A 287 -16.81 -2.20 -8.30
N ARG A 288 -17.90 -2.78 -8.84
CA ARG A 288 -17.85 -3.67 -10.01
C ARG A 288 -17.26 -2.98 -11.24
N THR A 289 -17.60 -1.72 -11.46
CA THR A 289 -17.07 -0.95 -12.59
C THR A 289 -15.56 -0.70 -12.42
N LEU A 290 -15.11 -0.34 -11.20
CA LEU A 290 -13.68 -0.19 -10.90
C LEU A 290 -12.92 -1.52 -11.09
N LEU A 291 -13.46 -2.62 -10.56
CA LEU A 291 -12.88 -3.95 -10.72
C LEU A 291 -12.70 -4.34 -12.18
N GLN A 292 -13.69 -4.05 -13.04
CA GLN A 292 -13.58 -4.31 -14.47
C GLN A 292 -12.44 -3.52 -15.12
N GLN A 293 -12.27 -2.23 -14.77
CA GLN A 293 -11.16 -1.43 -15.29
C GLN A 293 -9.80 -1.97 -14.84
N ILE A 294 -9.69 -2.39 -13.58
CA ILE A 294 -8.48 -2.99 -13.03
C ILE A 294 -8.19 -4.35 -13.69
N GLN A 295 -9.20 -5.20 -13.88
CA GLN A 295 -9.06 -6.52 -14.52
C GLN A 295 -8.69 -6.41 -15.99
N SER A 296 -9.22 -5.40 -16.70
CA SER A 296 -8.87 -5.14 -18.11
C SER A 296 -7.47 -4.54 -18.30
N GLY A 297 -6.81 -4.12 -17.22
CA GLY A 297 -5.52 -3.44 -17.27
C GLY A 297 -5.60 -1.95 -17.61
N ALA A 298 -6.80 -1.39 -17.79
CA ALA A 298 -7.00 0.05 -18.00
C ALA A 298 -6.54 0.88 -16.79
N ILE A 299 -6.63 0.30 -15.58
CA ILE A 299 -6.08 0.85 -14.34
C ILE A 299 -5.03 -0.14 -13.81
N LYS A 300 -3.79 0.31 -13.64
CA LYS A 300 -2.69 -0.51 -13.10
C LYS A 300 -2.84 -0.69 -11.60
N ARG A 301 -2.74 -1.93 -11.13
CA ARG A 301 -2.88 -2.30 -9.71
C ARG A 301 -1.83 -1.68 -8.78
N ASN A 302 -0.62 -1.48 -9.27
CA ASN A 302 0.54 -1.13 -8.45
C ASN A 302 0.98 0.34 -8.54
N GLY A 303 0.41 1.16 -9.43
CA GLY A 303 0.96 2.49 -9.73
C GLY A 303 0.01 3.57 -10.24
N SER A 304 -1.26 3.27 -10.56
CA SER A 304 -2.24 4.29 -11.00
C SER A 304 -3.25 4.63 -9.89
N MET A 305 -2.74 4.95 -8.70
CA MET A 305 -3.55 5.30 -7.52
C MET A 305 -4.50 6.45 -7.82
N ASP A 306 -3.98 7.52 -8.40
CA ASP A 306 -4.72 8.73 -8.72
C ASP A 306 -5.86 8.44 -9.71
N THR A 307 -5.59 7.59 -10.70
CA THR A 307 -6.59 7.13 -11.68
C THR A 307 -7.66 6.27 -11.03
N ALA A 308 -7.29 5.34 -10.14
CA ALA A 308 -8.23 4.48 -9.43
C ALA A 308 -9.17 5.31 -8.55
N TRP A 309 -8.63 6.21 -7.72
CA TRP A 309 -9.43 7.09 -6.85
C TRP A 309 -10.35 8.02 -7.65
N LEU A 310 -9.88 8.67 -8.72
CA LEU A 310 -10.74 9.50 -9.56
C LEU A 310 -11.83 8.69 -10.26
N PHE A 311 -11.50 7.52 -10.80
CA PHE A 311 -12.46 6.65 -11.45
C PHE A 311 -13.56 6.22 -10.49
N ALA A 312 -13.15 5.86 -9.28
CA ALA A 312 -14.03 5.35 -8.27
C ALA A 312 -14.88 6.48 -7.65
N TYR A 313 -14.34 7.68 -7.46
CA TYR A 313 -15.12 8.91 -7.15
C TYR A 313 -16.19 9.18 -8.21
N ARG A 314 -15.81 9.17 -9.50
CA ARG A 314 -16.75 9.40 -10.63
C ARG A 314 -17.83 8.32 -10.68
N SER A 315 -17.46 7.07 -10.47
CA SER A 315 -18.40 5.96 -10.42
C SER A 315 -19.38 6.08 -9.25
N ALA A 316 -18.88 6.44 -8.07
CA ALA A 316 -19.72 6.67 -6.90
C ALA A 316 -20.67 7.87 -7.11
N THR A 317 -20.19 8.99 -7.64
CA THR A 317 -21.04 10.17 -7.92
C THR A 317 -22.12 9.87 -8.95
N TYR A 318 -21.83 9.04 -9.95
CA TYR A 318 -22.82 8.58 -10.94
C TYR A 318 -23.92 7.71 -10.32
N PHE A 319 -23.56 6.71 -9.51
CA PHE A 319 -24.54 5.75 -8.97
C PHE A 319 -25.25 6.19 -7.69
N LEU A 320 -24.59 6.98 -6.84
CA LEU A 320 -25.12 7.43 -5.55
C LEU A 320 -25.64 8.86 -5.60
N GLY A 321 -25.13 9.68 -6.51
CA GLY A 321 -25.38 11.12 -6.58
C GLY A 321 -24.23 11.92 -5.98
N ARG A 322 -23.87 13.00 -6.68
CA ARG A 322 -22.73 13.86 -6.36
C ARG A 322 -22.79 14.44 -4.94
N GLU A 323 -23.93 14.99 -4.55
CA GLU A 323 -24.12 15.64 -3.25
C GLU A 323 -23.77 14.70 -2.09
N GLN A 324 -24.31 13.48 -2.09
CA GLN A 324 -24.06 12.48 -1.04
C GLN A 324 -22.57 12.09 -0.95
N VAL A 325 -21.91 11.91 -2.10
CA VAL A 325 -20.48 11.58 -2.14
C VAL A 325 -19.66 12.76 -1.63
N GLU A 326 -19.91 13.96 -2.13
CA GLU A 326 -19.16 15.16 -1.78
C GLU A 326 -19.32 15.54 -0.30
N SER A 327 -20.53 15.46 0.27
CA SER A 327 -20.75 15.69 1.70
C SER A 327 -20.01 14.69 2.59
N PHE A 328 -19.90 13.42 2.16
CA PHE A 328 -19.09 12.43 2.87
C PHE A 328 -17.59 12.78 2.82
N LEU A 329 -17.09 13.17 1.65
CA LEU A 329 -15.68 13.54 1.47
C LEU A 329 -15.29 14.76 2.30
N ASP A 330 -16.21 15.70 2.50
CA ASP A 330 -15.99 16.94 3.27
C ASP A 330 -15.80 16.68 4.78
N ILE A 331 -16.35 15.58 5.31
CA ILE A 331 -16.26 15.23 6.74
C ILE A 331 -15.29 14.08 7.04
N SER A 332 -14.73 13.45 6.01
CA SER A 332 -13.91 12.25 6.16
C SER A 332 -12.42 12.59 6.14
N PRO A 333 -11.68 12.38 7.25
CA PRO A 333 -10.25 12.66 7.27
C PRO A 333 -9.45 11.73 6.34
N TYR A 334 -8.48 12.31 5.66
CA TYR A 334 -7.43 11.56 4.97
C TYR A 334 -6.31 11.22 5.96
N SER A 335 -6.06 9.92 6.12
CA SER A 335 -5.06 9.39 7.06
C SER A 335 -3.72 9.08 6.40
N GLY A 336 -3.63 9.17 5.07
CA GLY A 336 -2.39 8.90 4.35
C GLY A 336 -1.33 10.01 4.51
N ARG A 337 -0.14 9.73 3.98
CA ARG A 337 1.06 10.57 4.13
C ARG A 337 1.31 11.48 2.93
N ARG A 338 0.47 11.41 1.88
CA ARG A 338 0.59 12.27 0.70
C ARG A 338 0.21 13.71 0.99
N TYR A 339 0.79 14.61 0.20
CA TYR A 339 0.58 16.06 0.21
C TYR A 339 1.08 16.78 1.45
N VAL A 340 1.50 18.03 1.24
CA VAL A 340 1.91 18.91 2.34
C VAL A 340 0.68 19.37 3.11
N ARG A 341 0.68 19.14 4.43
CA ARG A 341 -0.36 19.61 5.34
C ARG A 341 -0.04 21.04 5.78
N SER A 342 -0.79 22.02 5.28
CA SER A 342 -0.54 23.44 5.57
C SER A 342 -1.14 23.91 6.90
N SER A 343 -2.25 23.31 7.35
CA SER A 343 -2.87 23.46 8.69
C SER A 343 -4.26 22.77 8.71
N GLY A 344 -4.73 22.39 9.89
CA GLY A 344 -6.07 21.82 10.08
C GLY A 344 -6.22 20.35 9.68
N ALA A 345 -7.44 19.83 9.78
CA ALA A 345 -7.77 18.49 9.32
C ALA A 345 -7.73 18.45 7.79
N PHE A 346 -6.98 17.51 7.23
CA PHE A 346 -6.88 17.27 5.80
C PHE A 346 -7.90 16.19 5.41
N MET A 347 -8.86 16.53 4.55
CA MET A 347 -10.01 15.68 4.26
C MET A 347 -9.82 14.90 2.96
N LEU A 348 -10.59 13.83 2.78
CA LEU A 348 -10.66 13.12 1.51
C LEU A 348 -11.12 14.04 0.37
N ARG A 349 -11.92 15.08 0.66
CA ARG A 349 -12.24 16.10 -0.34
C ARG A 349 -11.00 16.78 -0.90
N ASP A 350 -10.04 17.14 -0.06
CA ASP A 350 -8.83 17.84 -0.50
C ASP A 350 -7.98 16.98 -1.45
N VAL A 351 -7.98 15.65 -1.25
CA VAL A 351 -7.32 14.68 -2.15
C VAL A 351 -8.01 14.68 -3.51
N ILE A 352 -9.32 14.44 -3.55
CA ILE A 352 -10.08 14.37 -4.81
C ILE A 352 -9.99 15.70 -5.57
N ASP A 353 -10.08 16.82 -4.87
CA ASP A 353 -9.91 18.16 -5.43
C ASP A 353 -8.55 18.32 -6.11
N ARG A 354 -7.45 17.96 -5.44
CA ARG A 354 -6.10 17.98 -6.03
C ARG A 354 -6.00 17.09 -7.27
N LEU A 355 -6.54 15.87 -7.21
CA LEU A 355 -6.52 14.97 -8.35
C LEU A 355 -7.29 15.52 -9.56
N LEU A 356 -8.47 16.13 -9.34
CA LEU A 356 -9.25 16.77 -10.41
C LEU A 356 -8.50 17.96 -11.02
N VAL A 357 -7.86 18.78 -10.18
CA VAL A 357 -7.04 19.92 -10.62
C VAL A 357 -5.87 19.45 -11.50
N ILE A 358 -5.12 18.44 -11.03
CA ILE A 358 -3.97 17.90 -11.74
C ILE A 358 -4.38 17.27 -13.07
N GLU A 359 -5.44 16.45 -13.08
CA GLU A 359 -5.93 15.83 -14.32
C GLU A 359 -6.37 16.89 -15.34
N ALA A 360 -7.03 17.97 -14.90
CA ALA A 360 -7.45 19.05 -15.78
C ALA A 360 -6.26 19.86 -16.33
N LEU A 361 -5.25 20.16 -15.51
CA LEU A 361 -4.11 20.98 -15.92
C LEU A 361 -3.06 20.21 -16.72
N GLN A 362 -3.03 18.88 -16.66
CA GLN A 362 -1.99 18.08 -17.31
C GLN A 362 -1.87 18.30 -18.85
N PRO A 363 -2.96 18.38 -19.65
CA PRO A 363 -2.86 18.69 -21.08
C PRO A 363 -2.22 20.06 -21.36
N TYR A 364 -2.50 21.06 -20.53
CA TYR A 364 -1.89 22.39 -20.61
C TYR A 364 -0.40 22.35 -20.26
N LEU A 365 -0.02 21.68 -19.16
CA LEU A 365 1.37 21.54 -18.71
C LEU A 365 2.26 20.85 -19.75
N THR A 366 1.70 19.86 -20.45
CA THR A 366 2.39 19.06 -21.47
C THR A 366 2.31 19.65 -22.89
N ALA A 367 1.82 20.89 -23.01
CA ALA A 367 1.63 21.62 -24.27
C ALA A 367 0.75 20.90 -25.31
N LYS A 368 -0.07 19.92 -24.89
CA LYS A 368 -1.12 19.31 -25.73
C LYS A 368 -2.27 20.28 -25.97
N GLU A 369 -2.51 21.18 -25.03
CA GLU A 369 -3.47 22.29 -25.15
C GLU A 369 -2.76 23.64 -24.96
N ALA A 370 -3.13 24.62 -25.78
CA ALA A 370 -2.53 25.95 -25.75
C ALA A 370 -3.06 26.81 -24.59
N ALA A 371 -4.36 26.71 -24.30
CA ALA A 371 -5.02 27.50 -23.27
C ALA A 371 -5.11 26.74 -21.95
N SER A 372 -5.06 27.48 -20.83
CA SER A 372 -5.37 26.92 -19.52
C SER A 372 -6.87 26.56 -19.45
N PRO A 373 -7.24 25.39 -18.93
CA PRO A 373 -8.64 24.98 -18.85
C PRO A 373 -9.43 25.83 -17.84
N PRO A 374 -10.78 25.85 -17.93
CA PRO A 374 -11.60 26.28 -16.80
C PRO A 374 -11.44 25.31 -15.62
N TRP A 375 -11.88 25.72 -14.42
CA TRP A 375 -11.87 24.80 -13.28
C TRP A 375 -12.68 23.52 -13.59
N PRO A 376 -12.22 22.34 -13.16
CA PRO A 376 -12.90 21.09 -13.51
C PRO A 376 -14.22 20.90 -12.77
N LEU A 377 -15.11 20.10 -13.35
CA LEU A 377 -16.38 19.75 -12.72
C LEU A 377 -16.15 18.93 -11.45
N GLY A 378 -16.74 19.36 -10.33
CA GLY A 378 -16.69 18.64 -9.05
C GLY A 378 -15.63 19.09 -8.08
N VAL A 379 -14.85 20.12 -8.42
CA VAL A 379 -13.97 20.75 -7.43
C VAL A 379 -14.78 21.53 -6.40
N SER A 380 -14.30 21.56 -5.16
CA SER A 380 -14.92 22.30 -4.07
C SER A 380 -14.87 23.82 -4.29
N VAL A 381 -15.61 24.56 -3.45
CA VAL A 381 -15.55 26.03 -3.40
C VAL A 381 -14.13 26.52 -3.05
N LYS A 382 -13.39 25.77 -2.22
CA LYS A 382 -12.01 26.08 -1.84
C LYS A 382 -11.10 26.12 -3.08
N ILE A 383 -11.18 25.10 -3.94
CA ILE A 383 -10.40 25.09 -5.18
C ILE A 383 -10.87 26.15 -6.17
N LYS A 384 -12.17 26.41 -6.29
CA LYS A 384 -12.66 27.48 -7.17
C LYS A 384 -12.08 28.85 -6.77
N ALA A 385 -12.01 29.12 -5.46
CA ALA A 385 -11.43 30.34 -4.94
C ALA A 385 -9.91 30.43 -5.19
N ASP A 386 -9.20 29.30 -5.18
CA ASP A 386 -7.74 29.21 -5.37
C ASP A 386 -7.33 28.87 -6.81
N TRP A 387 -8.29 28.81 -7.75
CA TRP A 387 -8.05 28.33 -9.12
C TRP A 387 -7.06 29.22 -9.87
N SER A 388 -7.14 30.54 -9.68
CA SER A 388 -6.21 31.49 -10.28
C SER A 388 -4.76 31.17 -9.90
N ARG A 389 -4.51 30.85 -8.63
CA ARG A 389 -3.19 30.46 -8.14
C ARG A 389 -2.71 29.15 -8.74
N TRP A 390 -3.57 28.13 -8.85
CA TRP A 390 -3.23 26.88 -9.54
C TRP A 390 -2.84 27.11 -11.00
N THR A 391 -3.61 27.91 -11.74
CA THR A 391 -3.32 28.22 -13.14
C THR A 391 -2.05 29.08 -13.31
N GLU A 392 -1.77 29.98 -12.37
CA GLU A 392 -0.52 30.74 -12.33
C GLU A 392 0.68 29.81 -12.14
N MET A 393 0.62 28.91 -11.16
CA MET A 393 1.69 27.94 -10.91
C MET A 393 1.85 26.99 -12.10
N ALA A 394 0.76 26.54 -12.71
CA ALA A 394 0.82 25.71 -13.91
C ALA A 394 1.50 26.42 -15.08
N THR A 395 1.28 27.73 -15.25
CA THR A 395 1.95 28.53 -16.27
C THR A 395 3.46 28.61 -15.99
N ARG A 396 3.85 28.89 -14.74
CA ARG A 396 5.27 28.89 -14.35
C ARG A 396 5.96 27.54 -14.59
N VAL A 397 5.28 26.44 -14.27
CA VAL A 397 5.78 25.07 -14.49
C VAL A 397 5.88 24.74 -15.98
N ARG A 398 4.86 25.11 -16.77
CA ARG A 398 4.85 24.94 -18.23
C ARG A 398 6.05 25.67 -18.86
N ASP A 399 6.24 26.93 -18.50
CA ASP A 399 7.24 27.82 -19.08
C ASP A 399 8.65 27.60 -18.50
N GLY A 400 8.80 26.76 -17.47
CA GLY A 400 10.09 26.51 -16.82
C GLY A 400 10.60 27.69 -15.99
N THR A 401 9.71 28.57 -15.52
CA THR A 401 10.02 29.81 -14.78
C THR A 401 9.74 29.70 -13.27
N VAL A 402 9.73 28.47 -12.75
CA VAL A 402 9.55 28.20 -11.31
C VAL A 402 10.74 28.77 -10.54
N SER A 403 10.47 29.67 -9.58
CA SER A 403 11.47 30.19 -8.63
C SER A 403 11.47 29.39 -7.33
N THR A 404 12.64 29.22 -6.72
CA THR A 404 12.83 28.59 -5.40
C THR A 404 12.13 29.35 -4.28
N ASP A 405 11.92 30.66 -4.40
CA ASP A 405 11.20 31.46 -3.42
C ASP A 405 9.76 30.96 -3.18
N LEU A 406 9.17 30.33 -4.20
CA LEU A 406 7.85 29.72 -4.10
C LEU A 406 7.82 28.57 -3.08
N ALA A 407 8.96 27.91 -2.84
CA ALA A 407 9.07 26.80 -1.89
C ALA A 407 9.00 27.23 -0.42
N VAL A 408 9.11 28.54 -0.13
CA VAL A 408 8.97 29.08 1.23
C VAL A 408 7.54 28.92 1.76
N ASN A 409 6.54 29.02 0.87
CA ASN A 409 5.14 28.80 1.22
C ASN A 409 4.75 27.35 0.96
N ALA A 410 4.37 26.63 2.02
CA ALA A 410 4.01 25.21 1.96
C ALA A 410 2.91 24.87 0.92
N ALA A 411 1.90 25.74 0.77
CA ALA A 411 0.82 25.52 -0.19
C ALA A 411 1.29 25.70 -1.64
N THR A 412 2.11 26.73 -1.92
CA THR A 412 2.70 26.88 -3.26
C THR A 412 3.67 25.75 -3.57
N PHE A 413 4.50 25.37 -2.58
CA PHE A 413 5.45 24.29 -2.71
C PHE A 413 4.76 22.99 -3.15
N ASP A 414 3.67 22.62 -2.48
CA ASP A 414 2.84 21.47 -2.82
C ASP A 414 2.20 21.56 -4.21
N MET A 415 1.66 22.73 -4.60
CA MET A 415 1.10 22.92 -5.95
C MET A 415 2.16 22.69 -7.02
N VAL A 416 3.32 23.33 -6.88
CA VAL A 416 4.39 23.27 -7.89
C VAL A 416 4.95 21.86 -8.01
N THR A 417 5.12 21.15 -6.90
CA THR A 417 5.67 19.78 -6.94
C THR A 417 4.70 18.79 -7.59
N GLU A 418 3.39 18.86 -7.29
CA GLU A 418 2.37 18.04 -7.97
C GLU A 418 2.29 18.36 -9.47
N LEU A 419 2.36 19.64 -9.86
CA LEU A 419 2.35 20.07 -11.27
C LEU A 419 3.61 19.60 -12.02
N LEU A 420 4.79 19.67 -11.39
CA LEU A 420 6.04 19.17 -11.97
C LEU A 420 6.00 17.65 -12.17
N LEU A 421 5.46 16.90 -11.20
CA LEU A 421 5.22 15.48 -11.36
C LEU A 421 4.23 15.21 -12.52
N ALA A 422 3.12 15.95 -12.58
CA ALA A 422 2.10 15.79 -13.62
C ALA A 422 2.61 16.11 -15.03
N LYS A 423 3.52 17.09 -15.16
CA LYS A 423 4.26 17.39 -16.40
C LYS A 423 5.21 16.27 -16.80
N GLY A 424 5.66 15.46 -15.83
CA GLY A 424 6.68 14.42 -16.02
C GLY A 424 8.11 14.96 -15.97
N ASP A 425 8.32 16.18 -15.46
CA ASP A 425 9.62 16.86 -15.42
C ASP A 425 10.35 16.54 -14.11
N LEU A 426 10.77 15.27 -13.98
CA LEU A 426 11.43 14.75 -12.77
C LEU A 426 12.75 15.48 -12.42
N PRO A 427 13.60 15.89 -13.38
CA PRO A 427 14.78 16.68 -13.07
C PRO A 427 14.43 18.03 -12.43
N ALA A 428 13.43 18.76 -12.96
CA ALA A 428 13.00 20.02 -12.39
C ALA A 428 12.31 19.83 -11.02
N LEU A 429 11.50 18.78 -10.86
CA LEU A 429 10.92 18.40 -9.57
C LEU A 429 12.01 18.18 -8.52
N ARG A 430 13.04 17.38 -8.86
CA ARG A 430 14.16 17.10 -7.96
C ARG A 430 14.88 18.38 -7.56
N LEU A 431 15.24 19.22 -8.53
CA LEU A 431 15.95 20.47 -8.28
C LEU A 431 15.14 21.40 -7.35
N TYR A 432 13.83 21.51 -7.61
CA TYR A 432 12.95 22.36 -6.83
C TYR A 432 12.81 21.90 -5.37
N VAL A 433 12.69 20.60 -5.14
CA VAL A 433 12.66 20.02 -3.78
C VAL A 433 14.02 20.16 -3.09
N ASP A 434 15.13 19.96 -3.80
CA ASP A 434 16.47 20.09 -3.24
C ASP A 434 16.83 21.52 -2.82
N GLN A 435 16.28 22.52 -3.51
CA GLN A 435 16.49 23.93 -3.20
C GLN A 435 15.47 24.49 -2.19
N ALA A 436 14.46 23.70 -1.80
CA ALA A 436 13.46 24.12 -0.82
C ALA A 436 14.07 24.27 0.58
N PRO A 437 13.55 25.16 1.45
CA PRO A 437 13.99 25.24 2.83
C PRO A 437 13.88 23.90 3.56
N THR A 438 14.92 23.53 4.32
CA THR A 438 14.93 22.32 5.17
C THR A 438 13.90 22.45 6.30
N ARG A 439 12.68 22.03 5.99
CA ARG A 439 11.49 22.05 6.84
C ARG A 439 10.67 20.79 6.58
N GLU A 440 9.66 20.56 7.41
CA GLU A 440 8.79 19.38 7.31
C GLU A 440 8.21 19.20 5.90
N ALA A 441 7.77 20.29 5.24
CA ALA A 441 7.20 20.22 3.89
C ALA A 441 8.16 19.57 2.87
N ARG A 442 9.46 19.90 2.92
CA ARG A 442 10.49 19.31 2.04
C ARG A 442 10.63 17.81 2.29
N VAL A 443 10.72 17.40 3.56
CA VAL A 443 10.84 15.98 3.96
C VAL A 443 9.58 15.20 3.58
N SER A 444 8.41 15.75 3.83
CA SER A 444 7.11 15.15 3.49
C SER A 444 6.98 14.91 1.98
N VAL A 445 7.27 15.93 1.17
CA VAL A 445 7.25 15.87 -0.30
C VAL A 445 8.25 14.85 -0.84
N ALA A 446 9.49 14.87 -0.34
CA ALA A 446 10.50 13.91 -0.77
C ALA A 446 10.07 12.48 -0.44
N ASN A 447 9.55 12.23 0.76
CA ASN A 447 9.06 10.91 1.16
C ASN A 447 7.89 10.44 0.29
N ASP A 448 6.87 11.29 0.08
CA ASP A 448 5.72 10.98 -0.78
C ASP A 448 6.17 10.63 -2.21
N PHE A 449 6.93 11.50 -2.86
CA PHE A 449 7.33 11.25 -4.24
C PHE A 449 8.28 10.06 -4.37
N ALA A 450 9.17 9.78 -3.41
CA ALA A 450 9.98 8.57 -3.45
C ALA A 450 9.10 7.30 -3.50
N VAL A 451 8.05 7.26 -2.68
CA VAL A 451 7.09 6.14 -2.66
C VAL A 451 6.23 6.09 -3.92
N ARG A 452 5.72 7.22 -4.42
CA ARG A 452 4.92 7.26 -5.66
C ARG A 452 5.74 6.85 -6.88
N LEU A 453 6.99 7.28 -6.96
CA LEU A 453 7.90 6.92 -8.04
C LEU A 453 8.28 5.43 -7.97
N ASP A 454 8.54 4.89 -6.77
CA ASP A 454 8.71 3.44 -6.59
C ASP A 454 7.50 2.66 -7.13
N ARG A 455 6.28 3.05 -6.73
CA ARG A 455 5.03 2.42 -7.18
C ARG A 455 4.81 2.49 -8.69
N ALA A 456 5.16 3.60 -9.33
CA ALA A 456 5.08 3.74 -10.79
C ALA A 456 6.10 2.85 -11.53
N CYS A 457 7.04 2.27 -10.79
CA CYS A 457 8.22 1.61 -11.29
C CYS A 457 8.32 0.15 -10.80
N ALA A 458 9.18 -0.15 -9.82
CA ALA A 458 9.36 -1.51 -9.29
C ALA A 458 8.28 -1.92 -8.27
N ALA A 459 7.65 -0.94 -7.62
CA ALA A 459 6.59 -1.10 -6.64
C ALA A 459 6.99 -1.99 -5.45
N TYR A 460 8.19 -1.78 -4.90
CA TYR A 460 8.69 -2.58 -3.78
C TYR A 460 7.88 -2.40 -2.50
N LEU A 461 7.38 -1.19 -2.27
CA LEU A 461 6.53 -0.91 -1.10
C LEU A 461 5.06 -1.28 -1.31
N TYR A 462 4.66 -1.59 -2.55
CA TYR A 462 3.29 -1.97 -2.86
C TYR A 462 2.98 -3.38 -2.34
N HIS A 463 1.82 -3.53 -1.74
CA HIS A 463 1.19 -4.84 -1.55
C HIS A 463 -0.31 -4.73 -1.82
N PRO A 464 -0.98 -5.83 -2.21
CA PRO A 464 -2.44 -5.85 -2.20
C PRO A 464 -2.95 -5.37 -0.85
N THR A 465 -4.06 -4.65 -0.88
CA THR A 465 -4.86 -4.28 0.30
C THR A 465 -4.21 -3.33 1.29
N GLU A 466 -3.23 -2.55 0.86
CA GLU A 466 -2.61 -1.50 1.67
C GLU A 466 -3.62 -0.60 2.41
N ALA A 467 -4.72 -0.23 1.74
CA ALA A 467 -5.77 0.60 2.31
C ALA A 467 -6.64 -0.11 3.37
N ALA A 468 -6.85 -1.42 3.21
CA ALA A 468 -7.82 -2.21 3.98
C ALA A 468 -7.16 -3.05 5.09
N THR A 469 -5.91 -3.45 4.89
CA THR A 469 -5.10 -4.23 5.82
C THR A 469 -3.91 -3.42 6.28
N LEU A 470 -3.47 -3.62 7.51
CA LEU A 470 -2.26 -2.97 8.06
C LEU A 470 -2.33 -1.43 8.17
N GLN A 471 -3.50 -0.83 7.99
CA GLN A 471 -3.73 0.63 8.17
C GLN A 471 -2.77 1.51 7.34
N GLY A 472 -2.40 1.07 6.13
CA GLY A 472 -1.45 1.79 5.28
C GLY A 472 0.02 1.65 5.69
N GLN A 473 0.36 0.71 6.57
CA GLN A 473 1.76 0.39 6.85
C GLN A 473 2.40 -0.33 5.65
N PRO A 474 3.60 0.07 5.22
CA PRO A 474 4.31 -0.62 4.15
C PRO A 474 4.78 -2.01 4.60
N ILE A 475 5.00 -2.90 3.63
CA ILE A 475 5.72 -4.17 3.83
C ILE A 475 7.08 -4.03 3.16
N PHE A 476 8.16 -4.08 3.94
CA PHE A 476 9.53 -4.00 3.45
C PHE A 476 10.01 -5.35 2.92
N LYS A 477 9.91 -5.54 1.60
CA LYS A 477 10.22 -6.81 0.92
C LYS A 477 11.68 -6.88 0.46
N PHE A 478 12.43 -7.80 1.06
CA PHE A 478 13.81 -8.11 0.65
C PHE A 478 13.92 -9.39 -0.19
N ASP A 479 12.80 -10.11 -0.36
CA ASP A 479 12.69 -11.36 -1.12
C ASP A 479 12.43 -11.14 -2.62
N THR A 480 11.89 -10.00 -3.00
CA THR A 480 11.70 -9.60 -4.40
C THR A 480 13.01 -9.03 -4.93
N LYS A 481 13.53 -9.49 -6.06
CA LYS A 481 14.64 -8.87 -6.80
C LYS A 481 14.22 -8.68 -8.21
#